data_AF-A0A843HTW6-F1
#
_entry.id   AF-A0A843HTW6-F1
#
_cell.length_a   1.000
_cell.length_b   1.000
_cell.length_c   1.000
_cell.angle_alpha   90.00
_cell.angle_beta   90.00
_cell.angle_gamma   90.00
#
_symmetry.space_group_name_H-M   'P 1'
#
loop_
_entity.id
_entity.type
_entity.pdbx_description
1 polymer ?
#
loop_
_entity_poly.entity_id
_entity_poly.type
_entity_poly.pdbx_seq_one_letter_code
_entity_poly.pdbx_strand_id
1 'polypeptide(L)'
;MTEWKCKRCGRCCGIVPFQQEEYDRVKHTGIQFEKQIIAGHVVYIPKSALKTHSCPFYNKKKKICEIYELRPEVCRAFGDGPHPCLVCPFNPKFDPEAIKQTARRIRNNND
;
A
#
# COMPACT_ATOMS: atom_id res chain seq x y z
N MET A 1 -26.79 -7.42 -5.18
CA MET A 1 -25.48 -7.03 -5.72
C MET A 1 -24.45 -8.03 -5.21
N THR A 2 -23.69 -8.67 -6.09
CA THR A 2 -22.62 -9.59 -5.70
C THR A 2 -21.51 -8.79 -5.04
N GLU A 3 -21.24 -9.10 -3.77
CA GLU A 3 -20.12 -8.51 -3.04
C GLU A 3 -18.81 -8.78 -3.78
N TRP A 4 -18.06 -7.73 -4.07
CA TRP A 4 -16.77 -7.87 -4.73
C TRP A 4 -15.78 -8.60 -3.81
N LYS A 5 -15.12 -9.63 -4.34
CA LYS A 5 -14.11 -10.40 -3.59
C LYS A 5 -12.70 -10.06 -4.04
N CYS A 6 -11.84 -9.71 -3.09
CA CYS A 6 -10.42 -9.47 -3.35
C CYS A 6 -9.73 -10.72 -3.93
N LYS A 7 -9.13 -10.58 -5.11
CA LYS A 7 -8.41 -11.67 -5.81
C LYS A 7 -7.01 -11.97 -5.23
N ARG A 8 -6.60 -11.26 -4.17
CA ARG A 8 -5.28 -11.35 -3.52
C ARG A 8 -4.11 -11.29 -4.52
N CYS A 9 -4.25 -10.50 -5.60
CA CYS A 9 -3.28 -10.46 -6.69
C CYS A 9 -2.10 -9.49 -6.46
N GLY A 10 -2.14 -8.73 -5.37
CA GLY A 10 -1.10 -7.77 -4.99
C GLY A 10 -1.01 -6.50 -5.85
N ARG A 11 -1.93 -6.29 -6.82
CA ARG A 11 -1.88 -5.11 -7.72
C ARG A 11 -2.11 -3.78 -7.02
N CYS A 12 -2.88 -3.78 -5.93
CA CYS A 12 -3.05 -2.59 -5.10
C CYS A 12 -1.94 -2.46 -4.04
N CYS A 13 -1.04 -3.44 -3.85
CA CYS A 13 0.03 -3.31 -2.87
C CYS A 13 1.14 -2.38 -3.37
N GLY A 14 1.51 -1.38 -2.59
CA GLY A 14 2.53 -0.39 -2.95
C GLY A 14 3.59 -0.16 -1.88
N ILE A 15 4.32 0.96 -2.02
CA ILE A 15 5.23 1.48 -0.99
C ILE A 15 4.38 2.07 0.13
N VAL A 16 4.65 1.63 1.35
CA VAL A 16 3.88 2.03 2.52
C VAL A 16 4.84 2.48 3.62
N PRO A 17 4.68 3.70 4.15
CA PRO A 17 5.35 4.11 5.37
C PRO A 17 4.70 3.43 6.58
N PHE A 18 5.52 2.92 7.48
CA PHE A 18 5.11 2.33 8.75
C PHE A 18 5.37 3.34 9.87
N GLN A 19 4.41 3.55 10.75
CA GLN A 19 4.65 4.24 12.02
C GLN A 19 5.51 3.38 12.95
N GLN A 20 6.02 3.97 14.03
CA GLN A 20 6.93 3.29 14.96
C GLN A 20 6.34 1.97 15.47
N GLU A 21 5.10 1.99 15.94
CA GLU A 21 4.41 0.83 16.51
C GLU A 21 4.16 -0.25 15.45
N GLU A 22 3.91 0.16 14.20
CA GLU A 22 3.71 -0.74 13.08
C GLU A 22 5.03 -1.40 12.65
N TYR A 23 6.10 -0.61 12.62
CA TYR A 23 7.46 -1.08 12.37
C TYR A 23 7.92 -2.10 13.42
N ASP A 24 7.69 -1.81 14.71
CA ASP A 24 8.07 -2.71 15.80
C ASP A 24 7.40 -4.09 15.68
N ARG A 25 6.19 -4.15 15.14
CA ARG A 25 5.50 -5.42 14.86
C ARG A 25 6.10 -6.20 13.71
N VAL A 26 6.81 -5.59 12.76
CA VAL A 26 7.30 -6.27 11.54
C VAL A 26 8.82 -6.31 11.40
N LYS A 27 9.58 -5.63 12.27
CA LYS A 27 11.05 -5.57 12.19
C LYS A 27 11.74 -6.95 12.29
N HIS A 28 11.06 -7.94 12.86
CA HIS A 28 11.55 -9.32 12.98
C HIS A 28 11.45 -10.15 11.67
N THR A 29 10.81 -9.61 10.62
CA THR A 29 10.60 -10.31 9.34
C THR A 29 11.88 -10.47 8.49
N GLY A 30 12.99 -9.84 8.88
CA GLY A 30 14.23 -9.80 8.10
C GLY A 30 14.22 -8.76 6.96
N ILE A 31 13.11 -8.07 6.72
CA ILE A 31 13.05 -6.95 5.79
C ILE A 31 13.79 -5.75 6.38
N GLN A 32 14.67 -5.15 5.57
CA GLN A 32 15.38 -3.94 5.96
C GLN A 32 14.52 -2.70 5.72
N PHE A 33 14.51 -1.80 6.70
CA PHE A 33 13.79 -0.54 6.67
C PHE A 33 14.74 0.65 6.67
N GLU A 34 14.25 1.76 6.15
CA GLU A 34 14.85 3.08 6.21
C GLU A 34 13.96 4.00 7.01
N LYS A 35 14.55 4.69 8.00
CA LYS A 35 13.86 5.71 8.80
C LYS A 35 13.87 7.03 8.02
N GLN A 36 12.71 7.62 7.81
CA GLN A 36 12.54 8.89 7.11
C GLN A 36 11.63 9.84 7.90
N ILE A 37 11.68 11.12 7.57
CA ILE A 37 10.77 12.14 8.10
C ILE A 37 9.93 12.64 6.94
N ILE A 38 8.61 12.40 6.99
CA ILE A 38 7.65 12.83 5.97
C ILE A 38 6.61 13.72 6.64
N ALA A 39 6.47 14.95 6.15
CA ALA A 39 5.56 15.96 6.72
C ALA A 39 5.73 16.14 8.24
N GLY A 40 6.97 16.08 8.73
CA GLY A 40 7.29 16.20 10.17
C GLY A 40 7.10 14.91 10.98
N HIS A 41 6.62 13.82 10.38
CA HIS A 41 6.43 12.54 11.06
C HIS A 41 7.55 11.55 10.75
N VAL A 42 8.05 10.88 11.78
CA VAL A 42 9.00 9.77 11.63
C VAL A 42 8.26 8.54 11.11
N VAL A 43 8.75 7.98 10.02
CA VAL A 43 8.21 6.75 9.40
C VAL A 43 9.32 5.80 9.01
N TYR A 44 8.96 4.53 8.83
CA TYR A 44 9.85 3.45 8.42
C TYR A 44 9.37 2.88 7.10
N ILE A 45 10.21 2.94 6.06
CA ILE A 45 9.87 2.45 4.72
C ILE A 45 10.76 1.25 4.39
N PRO A 46 10.21 0.12 3.88
CA PRO A 46 11.06 -0.98 3.44
C PRO A 46 12.01 -0.55 2.32
N LYS A 47 13.32 -0.77 2.49
CA LYS A 47 14.36 -0.34 1.54
C LYS A 47 14.16 -0.91 0.13
N SER A 48 13.74 -2.16 0.04
CA SER A 48 13.45 -2.80 -1.25
C SER A 48 12.26 -2.20 -1.98
N ALA A 49 11.27 -1.66 -1.24
CA ALA A 49 10.11 -1.00 -1.82
C ALA A 49 10.49 0.32 -2.50
N LEU A 50 11.43 1.08 -1.91
CA LEU A 50 11.96 2.32 -2.51
C LEU A 50 12.66 2.06 -3.86
N LYS A 51 13.30 0.90 -4.04
CA LYS A 51 14.00 0.55 -5.28
C LYS A 51 13.10 -0.08 -6.34
N THR A 52 12.17 -0.92 -5.91
CA THR A 52 11.39 -1.77 -6.83
C THR A 52 9.97 -1.28 -7.06
N HIS A 53 9.51 -0.32 -6.24
CA HIS A 53 8.11 0.10 -6.16
C HIS A 53 7.15 -1.08 -5.95
N SER A 54 7.63 -2.15 -5.30
CA SER A 54 6.88 -3.35 -5.03
C SER A 54 6.86 -3.66 -3.53
N CYS A 55 5.74 -4.19 -3.05
CA CYS A 55 5.60 -4.59 -1.65
C CYS A 55 6.47 -5.82 -1.35
N PRO A 56 7.43 -5.73 -0.41
CA PRO A 56 8.33 -6.85 -0.11
C PRO A 56 7.67 -7.98 0.67
N PHE A 57 6.52 -7.72 1.27
CA PHE A 57 5.77 -8.72 2.04
C PHE A 57 4.77 -9.50 1.19
N TYR A 58 4.62 -9.18 -0.10
CA TYR A 58 3.71 -9.91 -0.98
C TYR A 58 4.44 -11.08 -1.65
N ASN A 59 4.09 -12.29 -1.25
CA ASN A 59 4.59 -13.50 -1.86
C ASN A 59 3.84 -13.77 -3.17
N LYS A 60 4.44 -13.40 -4.31
CA LYS A 60 3.84 -13.55 -5.64
C LYS A 60 3.49 -15.00 -5.99
N LYS A 61 4.30 -15.98 -5.55
CA LYS A 61 4.09 -17.40 -5.85
C LYS A 61 2.88 -17.94 -5.08
N LYS A 62 2.80 -17.64 -3.79
CA LYS A 62 1.71 -18.09 -2.90
C LYS A 62 0.46 -17.21 -2.98
N LYS A 63 0.55 -16.02 -3.58
CA LYS A 63 -0.50 -14.99 -3.62
C LYS A 63 -1.01 -14.60 -2.22
N ILE A 64 -0.09 -14.43 -1.29
CA ILE A 64 -0.38 -14.05 0.10
C ILE A 64 0.46 -12.84 0.54
N CYS A 65 -0.04 -12.09 1.52
CA CYS A 65 0.75 -11.13 2.27
C CYS A 65 1.31 -11.84 3.50
N GLU A 66 2.63 -11.86 3.65
CA GLU A 66 3.31 -12.57 4.74
C GLU A 66 3.13 -11.88 6.10
N ILE A 67 2.68 -10.62 6.09
CA ILE A 67 2.34 -9.85 7.30
C ILE A 67 0.84 -9.53 7.38
N TYR A 68 -0.05 -10.34 6.81
CA TYR A 68 -1.46 -10.00 6.62
C TYR A 68 -2.16 -9.47 7.89
N GLU A 69 -1.92 -10.13 9.03
CA GLU A 69 -2.46 -9.75 10.34
C GLU A 69 -1.74 -8.55 10.97
N LEU A 70 -0.48 -8.31 10.60
CA LEU A 70 0.36 -7.24 11.12
C LEU A 70 0.36 -5.99 10.22
N ARG A 71 -0.45 -6.00 9.15
CA ARG A 71 -0.52 -4.91 8.18
C ARG A 71 -0.71 -3.56 8.87
N PRO A 72 0.04 -2.52 8.45
CA PRO A 72 -0.22 -1.16 8.90
C PRO A 72 -1.61 -0.71 8.46
N GLU A 73 -2.16 0.32 9.10
CA GLU A 73 -3.54 0.78 8.84
C GLU A 73 -3.76 1.14 7.37
N VAL A 74 -2.82 1.84 6.76
CA VAL A 74 -2.90 2.18 5.32
C VAL A 74 -2.90 0.93 4.43
N CYS A 75 -2.16 -0.14 4.79
CA CYS A 75 -2.21 -1.45 4.11
C CYS A 75 -3.58 -2.12 4.20
N ARG A 76 -4.38 -1.81 5.23
CA ARG A 76 -5.75 -2.33 5.37
C ARG A 76 -6.74 -1.55 4.51
N ALA A 77 -6.49 -0.25 4.29
CA ALA A 77 -7.28 0.58 3.40
C ALA A 77 -7.09 0.24 1.91
N PHE A 78 -5.97 -0.38 1.51
CA PHE A 78 -5.76 -0.76 0.11
C PHE A 78 -6.84 -1.71 -0.41
N GLY A 79 -7.43 -1.32 -1.53
CA GLY A 79 -8.46 -2.03 -2.26
C GLY A 79 -9.88 -1.55 -2.01
N ASP A 80 -10.11 -0.78 -0.94
CA ASP A 80 -11.42 -0.24 -0.57
C ASP A 80 -11.39 1.21 -0.03
N GLY A 81 -10.21 1.81 0.10
CA GLY A 81 -10.04 3.17 0.59
C GLY A 81 -10.58 4.23 -0.39
N PRO A 82 -11.02 5.40 0.10
CA PRO A 82 -11.62 6.44 -0.73
C PRO A 82 -10.60 7.23 -1.57
N HIS A 83 -9.32 7.15 -1.23
CA HIS A 83 -8.26 7.87 -1.94
C HIS A 83 -7.88 7.13 -3.23
N PRO A 84 -7.67 7.81 -4.37
CA PRO A 84 -7.32 7.18 -5.65
C PRO A 84 -6.10 6.25 -5.59
N CYS A 85 -5.12 6.53 -4.73
CA CYS A 85 -3.94 5.67 -4.55
C CYS A 85 -4.19 4.43 -3.68
N LEU A 86 -5.37 4.30 -3.05
CA LEU A 86 -5.74 3.20 -2.16
C LEU A 86 -6.83 2.29 -2.76
N VAL A 87 -7.28 2.54 -3.99
CA VAL A 87 -8.31 1.75 -4.66
C VAL A 87 -7.74 0.47 -5.29
N CYS A 88 -8.59 -0.54 -5.47
CA CYS A 88 -8.24 -1.72 -6.27
C CYS A 88 -8.67 -1.49 -7.73
N PRO A 89 -7.80 -1.68 -8.73
CA PRO A 89 -8.15 -1.53 -10.14
C PRO A 89 -9.18 -2.55 -10.65
N PHE A 90 -9.47 -3.58 -9.84
CA PHE A 90 -10.45 -4.61 -10.16
C PHE A 90 -11.70 -4.56 -9.28
N ASN A 91 -11.80 -3.58 -8.37
CA ASN A 91 -12.99 -3.40 -7.54
C ASN A 91 -13.99 -2.53 -8.30
N PRO A 92 -15.16 -3.06 -8.72
CA PRO A 92 -16.13 -2.34 -9.53
C PRO A 92 -16.81 -1.19 -8.79
N LYS A 93 -16.64 -1.09 -7.47
CA LYS A 93 -17.08 0.07 -6.66
C LYS A 93 -16.42 1.37 -7.11
N PHE A 94 -15.25 1.31 -7.73
CA PHE A 94 -14.51 2.50 -8.15
C PHE A 94 -14.51 2.64 -9.67
N ASP A 95 -14.87 3.83 -10.15
CA ASP A 95 -14.74 4.19 -11.56
C ASP A 95 -13.25 4.41 -11.92
N PRO A 96 -12.66 3.58 -12.79
CA PRO A 96 -11.27 3.70 -13.19
C PRO A 96 -10.92 5.06 -13.81
N GLU A 97 -11.86 5.72 -14.50
CA GLU A 97 -11.59 6.99 -15.17
C GLU A 97 -11.61 8.17 -14.18
N ALA A 98 -12.54 8.16 -13.23
CA ALA A 98 -12.54 9.10 -12.11
C ALA A 98 -11.25 8.98 -11.26
N ILE A 99 -10.77 7.76 -11.03
CA ILE A 99 -9.48 7.51 -10.34
C ILE A 99 -8.32 8.15 -11.12
N LYS A 100 -8.22 7.90 -12.43
CA LYS A 100 -7.14 8.45 -13.27
C LYS A 100 -7.15 9.98 -13.30
N GLN A 101 -8.33 10.59 -13.45
CA GLN A 101 -8.45 12.06 -13.46
C GLN A 101 -8.02 12.66 -12.13
N THR A 102 -8.44 12.06 -11.01
CA THR A 102 -8.05 12.54 -9.67
C THR A 102 -6.55 12.37 -9.43
N ALA A 103 -5.97 11.23 -9.81
CA ALA A 103 -4.53 11.00 -9.71
C ALA A 103 -3.72 11.99 -10.57
N ARG A 104 -4.21 12.36 -11.77
CA ARG A 104 -3.59 13.42 -12.59
C ARG A 104 -3.61 14.78 -11.89
N ARG A 105 -4.75 15.17 -11.31
CA ARG A 105 -4.87 16.43 -10.56
C ARG A 105 -3.94 16.48 -9.35
N ILE A 106 -3.85 15.39 -8.59
CA ILE A 106 -2.94 15.31 -7.42
C ILE A 106 -1.48 15.52 -7.84
N ARG A 107 -1.04 14.92 -8.95
CA ARG A 107 0.32 15.12 -9.45
C ARG A 107 0.57 16.57 -9.84
N ASN A 108 -0.33 17.16 -10.61
CA ASN A 108 -0.19 18.54 -11.11
C ASN A 108 -0.33 19.62 -10.03
N ASN A 109 -0.85 19.30 -8.85
CA ASN A 109 -0.99 20.23 -7.71
C ASN A 109 0.19 20.14 -6.71
N ASN A 110 1.15 19.24 -6.93
CA ASN A 110 2.36 19.11 -6.11
C ASN A 110 3.62 19.59 -6.85
N ASP A 111 3.46 20.20 -8.03
CA ASP A 111 4.45 20.97 -8.79
C ASP A 111 4.24 22.47 -8.55
#